data_AF-A0AAN7HXP1-F1
#
_entry.id   AF-A0AAN7HXP1-F1
#
_cell.length_a   1.000
_cell.length_b   1.000
_cell.length_c   1.000
_cell.angle_alpha   90.00
_cell.angle_beta   90.00
_cell.angle_gamma   90.00
#
_symmetry.space_group_name_H-M   'P 1'
#
loop_
_entity.id
_entity.type
_entity.pdbx_description
1 polymer ?
#
loop_
_entity_poly.entity_id
_entity_poly.type
_entity_poly.pdbx_seq_one_letter_code
_entity_poly.pdbx_strand_id
1 'polypeptide(L)'
;MDKNDDMFCVLCQALPFAAYQRLSDIYWIHPFLYKKDAYLSASDLNTEMWSCIRRDKKVDTKTGKHDTVKDKRFYHLIAPILLNALAYDICICYLKTFTSQDVLEIQKSHPWQAFTFFVIGITFMTVLFNMFGAIMQLIYCLVAGHGSYASNEWRNLMNYPFSSTSLEDLWSHRWHRIFRVAWVSSAFKPVYYSIRQITNKSPKFKHLAIALANLAVFVASGITHEYIVLCNAGWTLYTQRYMGQEMAFFVLHGVLVVVEKTMAFFLQPMLPTSVTQSPIVKLARRVYVIYISYITFPWFINSFAPWGLFKLSSFTPLGPVLDNYLAATPYLLQYCGSLIKL
;
A
#
# COMPACT_ATOMS: atom_id res chain seq x y z
N MET A 1 10.21 -18.02 -21.78
CA MET A 1 9.74 -17.94 -20.38
C MET A 1 8.59 -18.91 -20.29
N ASP A 2 8.82 -20.03 -19.60
CA ASP A 2 7.82 -21.08 -19.46
C ASP A 2 6.61 -20.57 -18.67
N LYS A 3 5.42 -20.87 -19.18
CA LYS A 3 4.12 -20.30 -18.77
C LYS A 3 3.65 -20.63 -17.35
N ASN A 4 4.40 -21.42 -16.58
CA ASN A 4 3.92 -22.03 -15.33
C ASN A 4 4.62 -21.55 -14.04
N ASP A 5 5.65 -20.70 -14.11
CA ASP A 5 6.41 -20.27 -12.92
C ASP A 5 6.01 -18.90 -12.36
N ASP A 6 5.21 -18.12 -13.08
CA ASP A 6 5.07 -16.67 -12.82
C ASP A 6 4.35 -16.33 -11.50
N MET A 7 3.28 -17.04 -11.13
CA MET A 7 2.52 -16.72 -9.92
C MET A 7 3.20 -17.21 -8.63
N PHE A 8 3.89 -18.36 -8.70
CA PHE A 8 4.63 -18.92 -7.57
C PHE A 8 5.84 -18.03 -7.23
N CYS A 9 6.49 -17.46 -8.26
CA CYS A 9 7.67 -16.61 -8.10
C CYS A 9 7.38 -15.31 -7.32
N VAL A 10 6.27 -14.60 -7.58
CA VAL A 10 5.95 -13.32 -6.92
C VAL A 10 5.62 -13.50 -5.43
N LEU A 11 4.80 -14.51 -5.07
CA LEU A 11 4.48 -14.80 -3.67
C LEU A 11 5.68 -15.34 -2.91
N CYS A 12 6.50 -16.18 -3.55
CA CYS A 12 7.76 -16.67 -2.99
C CYS A 12 8.86 -15.60 -2.88
N GLN A 13 8.74 -14.44 -3.52
CA GLN A 13 9.66 -13.31 -3.34
C GLN A 13 9.18 -12.35 -2.25
N ALA A 14 7.89 -12.04 -2.22
CA ALA A 14 7.33 -11.09 -1.26
C ALA A 14 7.29 -11.64 0.18
N LEU A 15 6.99 -12.93 0.36
CA LEU A 15 6.90 -13.56 1.69
C LEU A 15 8.26 -13.64 2.40
N PRO A 16 9.35 -14.15 1.80
CA PRO A 16 10.66 -14.13 2.43
C PRO A 16 11.17 -12.73 2.69
N PHE A 17 10.91 -11.76 1.80
CA PHE A 17 11.31 -10.37 2.04
C PHE A 17 10.54 -9.76 3.23
N ALA A 18 9.22 -9.94 3.29
CA ALA A 18 8.41 -9.45 4.41
C ALA A 18 8.76 -10.17 5.73
N ALA A 19 9.03 -11.48 5.69
CA ALA A 19 9.51 -12.24 6.82
C ALA A 19 10.90 -11.75 7.26
N TYR A 20 11.85 -11.61 6.34
CA TYR A 20 13.18 -11.09 6.59
C TYR A 20 13.11 -9.70 7.21
N GLN A 21 12.32 -8.79 6.65
CA GLN A 21 12.18 -7.42 7.16
C GLN A 21 11.58 -7.37 8.57
N ARG A 22 10.64 -8.27 8.88
CA ARG A 22 10.07 -8.38 10.24
C ARG A 22 11.05 -9.00 11.23
N LEU A 23 11.69 -10.09 10.84
CA LEU A 23 12.65 -10.80 11.67
C LEU A 23 13.95 -10.00 11.82
N SER A 24 14.27 -9.10 10.87
CA SER A 24 15.45 -8.24 10.96
C SER A 24 15.38 -7.28 12.13
N ASP A 25 14.17 -6.81 12.47
CA ASP A 25 14.00 -5.97 13.65
C ASP A 25 14.33 -6.74 14.94
N ILE A 26 13.81 -7.95 15.06
CA ILE A 26 13.93 -8.78 16.27
C ILE A 26 15.37 -9.29 16.45
N TYR A 27 15.97 -9.84 15.40
CA TYR A 27 17.26 -10.51 15.51
C TYR A 27 18.47 -9.59 15.35
N TRP A 28 18.32 -8.45 14.68
CA TRP A 28 19.46 -7.58 14.37
C TRP A 28 19.31 -6.19 14.97
N ILE A 29 18.20 -5.49 14.69
CA ILE A 29 18.04 -4.09 15.10
C ILE A 29 17.86 -4.00 16.62
N HIS A 30 17.03 -4.84 17.21
CA HIS A 30 16.77 -4.84 18.65
C HIS A 30 18.03 -5.04 19.49
N PRO A 31 18.84 -6.08 19.22
CA PRO A 31 20.08 -6.30 19.96
C PRO A 31 21.11 -5.21 19.70
N PHE A 32 21.28 -4.82 18.44
CA PHE A 32 22.33 -3.88 18.08
C PHE A 32 22.06 -2.47 18.63
N LEU A 33 20.85 -1.96 18.40
CA LEU A 33 20.47 -0.58 18.64
C LEU A 33 19.87 -0.36 20.03
N TYR A 34 19.07 -1.31 20.54
CA TYR A 34 18.39 -1.16 21.83
C TYR A 34 19.00 -1.99 22.97
N LYS A 35 20.05 -2.78 22.70
CA LYS A 35 20.69 -3.66 23.69
C LYS A 35 19.70 -4.61 24.36
N LYS A 36 18.74 -5.11 23.59
CA LYS A 36 17.76 -6.12 24.02
C LYS A 36 18.15 -7.50 23.52
N ASP A 37 17.80 -8.55 24.25
CA ASP A 37 18.08 -9.91 23.81
C ASP A 37 17.34 -10.26 22.50
N ALA A 38 17.99 -11.05 21.65
CA ALA A 38 17.45 -11.56 20.40
C ALA A 38 16.48 -12.72 20.64
N TYR A 39 15.47 -12.49 21.49
CA TYR A 39 14.51 -13.50 21.92
C TYR A 39 13.08 -13.06 21.62
N LEU A 40 12.27 -14.01 21.19
CA LEU A 40 10.84 -13.83 20.95
C LEU A 40 10.09 -14.98 21.61
N SER A 41 9.24 -14.67 22.58
CA SER A 41 8.35 -15.67 23.16
C SER A 41 7.29 -16.10 22.13
N ALA A 42 6.67 -17.28 22.31
CA ALA A 42 5.59 -17.72 21.43
C ALA A 42 4.39 -16.73 21.45
N SER A 43 4.13 -16.07 22.59
CA SER A 43 3.08 -15.04 22.68
C SER A 43 3.45 -13.77 21.92
N ASP A 44 4.72 -13.37 21.93
CA ASP A 44 5.20 -12.22 21.15
C ASP A 44 5.11 -12.52 19.66
N LEU A 45 5.52 -13.73 19.25
CA LEU A 45 5.41 -14.17 17.85
C LEU A 45 3.96 -14.15 17.37
N ASN A 46 3.04 -14.68 18.17
CA ASN A 46 1.62 -14.64 17.85
C ASN A 46 1.11 -13.20 17.76
N THR A 47 1.50 -12.33 18.69
CA THR A 47 1.12 -10.91 18.66
C THR A 47 1.63 -10.22 17.39
N GLU A 48 2.88 -10.47 17.02
CA GLU A 48 3.50 -9.89 15.83
C GLU A 48 2.94 -10.42 14.52
N MET A 49 2.58 -11.70 14.47
CA MET A 49 1.92 -12.30 13.31
C MET A 49 0.66 -11.52 12.95
N TRP A 50 -0.16 -11.14 13.95
CA TRP A 50 -1.42 -10.44 13.76
C TRP A 50 -1.33 -8.90 13.79
N SER A 51 -0.17 -8.33 14.11
CA SER A 51 0.02 -6.86 14.25
C SER A 51 -0.21 -6.08 12.94
N CYS A 52 -0.17 -6.75 11.78
CA CYS A 52 -0.41 -6.13 10.49
C CYS A 52 -1.89 -5.83 10.20
N ILE A 53 -2.82 -6.59 10.81
CA ILE A 53 -4.27 -6.49 10.63
C ILE A 53 -5.00 -5.98 11.87
N ARG A 54 -4.34 -6.01 13.03
CA ARG A 54 -4.85 -5.46 14.29
C ARG A 54 -4.30 -4.06 14.54
N ARG A 55 -5.06 -3.26 15.29
CA ARG A 55 -4.62 -1.99 15.85
C ARG A 55 -3.97 -2.25 17.19
N ASP A 56 -2.93 -1.49 17.49
CA ASP A 56 -2.31 -1.52 18.81
C ASP A 56 -3.37 -1.19 19.86
N LYS A 57 -3.40 -1.97 20.95
CA LYS A 57 -4.30 -1.74 22.07
C LYS A 57 -3.96 -0.37 22.66
N LYS A 58 -4.85 0.63 22.50
CA LYS A 58 -4.76 1.84 23.31
C LYS A 58 -5.13 1.44 24.74
N VAL A 59 -4.14 1.45 25.63
CA VAL A 59 -4.38 1.30 27.07
C VAL A 59 -5.15 2.55 27.51
N ASP A 60 -6.37 2.37 28.02
CA ASP A 60 -7.08 3.45 28.69
C ASP A 60 -6.38 3.69 30.03
N THR A 61 -5.62 4.78 30.10
CA THR A 61 -4.78 5.14 31.26
C THR A 61 -5.59 5.41 32.52
N LYS A 62 -6.93 5.53 32.44
CA LYS A 62 -7.78 5.85 33.59
C LYS A 62 -8.42 4.65 34.28
N THR A 63 -8.65 3.54 33.58
CA THR A 63 -9.45 2.43 34.11
C THR A 63 -8.68 1.12 34.24
N GLY A 64 -7.52 0.99 33.59
CA GLY A 64 -6.67 -0.21 33.65
C GLY A 64 -7.34 -1.50 33.15
N LYS A 65 -8.60 -1.45 32.72
CA LYS A 65 -9.38 -2.58 32.23
C LYS A 65 -9.46 -2.59 30.71
N HIS A 66 -9.14 -3.75 30.15
CA HIS A 66 -9.18 -4.04 28.73
C HIS A 66 -10.49 -4.75 28.36
N ASP A 67 -11.62 -4.06 28.39
CA ASP A 67 -12.84 -4.67 27.85
C ASP A 67 -12.97 -4.32 26.37
N THR A 68 -12.22 -5.06 25.53
CA THR A 68 -12.51 -5.07 24.10
C THR A 68 -13.76 -5.89 23.88
N VAL A 69 -14.89 -5.18 23.83
CA VAL A 69 -16.21 -5.76 23.59
C VAL A 69 -16.21 -6.42 22.21
N LYS A 70 -16.33 -7.75 22.18
CA LYS A 70 -16.51 -8.51 20.94
C LYS A 70 -17.92 -8.25 20.42
N ASP A 71 -18.04 -7.27 19.52
CA ASP A 71 -19.29 -6.79 18.95
C ASP A 71 -19.68 -7.52 17.65
N LYS A 72 -18.76 -8.29 17.04
CA LYS A 72 -19.01 -8.99 15.77
C LYS A 72 -18.62 -10.47 15.82
N ARG A 73 -19.30 -11.24 14.98
CA ARG A 73 -19.03 -12.67 14.72
C ARG A 73 -18.38 -12.88 13.35
N PHE A 74 -17.69 -14.00 13.16
CA PHE A 74 -16.96 -14.31 11.93
C PHE A 74 -17.78 -14.12 10.64
N TYR A 75 -19.08 -14.45 10.64
CA TYR A 75 -19.93 -14.33 9.44
C TYR A 75 -20.13 -12.88 8.96
N HIS A 76 -19.91 -11.87 9.82
CA HIS A 76 -19.93 -10.46 9.40
C HIS A 76 -18.79 -10.12 8.44
N LEU A 77 -17.79 -10.98 8.29
CA LEU A 77 -16.70 -10.84 7.32
C LEU A 77 -17.07 -11.39 5.95
N ILE A 78 -18.08 -12.25 5.84
CA ILE A 78 -18.48 -12.87 4.57
C ILE A 78 -18.93 -11.79 3.57
N ALA A 79 -19.82 -10.88 3.98
CA ALA A 79 -20.29 -9.82 3.10
C ALA A 79 -19.17 -8.89 2.62
N PRO A 80 -18.27 -8.34 3.48
CA PRO A 80 -17.10 -7.61 3.01
C PRO A 80 -16.19 -8.40 2.07
N ILE A 81 -15.96 -9.70 2.32
CA ILE A 81 -15.15 -10.55 1.43
C ILE A 81 -15.80 -10.65 0.06
N LEU A 82 -17.10 -10.98 0.00
CA LEU A 82 -17.85 -11.10 -1.26
C LEU A 82 -17.91 -9.78 -2.02
N LEU A 83 -18.14 -8.65 -1.35
CA LEU A 83 -18.15 -7.33 -1.98
C LEU A 83 -16.78 -6.95 -2.55
N ASN A 84 -15.69 -7.19 -1.82
CA ASN A 84 -14.35 -6.94 -2.36
C ASN A 84 -13.99 -7.92 -3.48
N ALA A 85 -14.43 -9.18 -3.41
CA ALA A 85 -14.21 -10.17 -4.46
C ALA A 85 -14.95 -9.79 -5.76
N LEU A 86 -16.21 -9.34 -5.64
CA LEU A 86 -16.99 -8.82 -6.76
C LEU A 86 -16.32 -7.61 -7.41
N ALA A 87 -15.91 -6.63 -6.58
CA ALA A 87 -15.24 -5.43 -7.08
C ALA A 87 -13.86 -5.75 -7.69
N TYR A 88 -13.13 -6.70 -7.10
CA TYR A 88 -11.87 -7.22 -7.63
C TYR A 88 -12.08 -7.81 -9.03
N ASP A 89 -13.10 -8.66 -9.20
CA ASP A 89 -13.44 -9.30 -10.47
C ASP A 89 -13.70 -8.27 -11.57
N ILE A 90 -14.57 -7.28 -11.30
CA ILE A 90 -14.85 -6.18 -12.24
C ILE A 90 -13.58 -5.42 -12.61
N CYS A 91 -12.78 -5.03 -11.62
CA CYS A 91 -11.55 -4.25 -11.88
C CYS A 91 -10.51 -5.07 -12.65
N ILE A 92 -10.29 -6.34 -12.31
CA ILE A 92 -9.28 -7.17 -12.98
C ILE A 92 -9.70 -7.53 -14.39
N CYS A 93 -10.99 -7.76 -14.66
CA CYS A 93 -11.51 -7.95 -16.02
C CYS A 93 -11.22 -6.72 -16.90
N TYR A 94 -11.48 -5.51 -16.39
CA TYR A 94 -11.11 -4.29 -17.10
C TYR A 94 -9.60 -4.20 -17.35
N LEU A 95 -8.76 -4.40 -16.32
CA LEU A 95 -7.30 -4.28 -16.46
C LEU A 95 -6.71 -5.35 -17.40
N LYS A 96 -7.32 -6.54 -17.48
CA LYS A 96 -6.91 -7.62 -18.39
C LYS A 96 -7.08 -7.28 -19.87
N THR A 97 -7.91 -6.31 -20.20
CA THR A 97 -8.07 -5.84 -21.59
C THR A 97 -6.80 -5.15 -22.11
N PHE A 98 -5.91 -4.67 -21.23
CA PHE A 98 -4.73 -3.91 -21.63
C PHE A 98 -3.48 -4.79 -21.82
N THR A 99 -2.79 -4.57 -22.94
CA THR A 99 -1.41 -5.00 -23.14
C THR A 99 -0.43 -4.01 -22.51
N SER A 100 0.83 -4.42 -22.39
CA SER A 100 1.90 -3.52 -21.95
C SER A 100 2.13 -2.36 -22.93
N GLN A 101 1.87 -2.58 -24.22
CA GLN A 101 1.94 -1.53 -25.25
C GLN A 101 0.78 -0.56 -25.09
N ASP A 102 -0.43 -1.05 -24.85
CA ASP A 102 -1.61 -0.20 -24.60
C ASP A 102 -1.35 0.73 -23.40
N VAL A 103 -0.83 0.20 -22.28
CA VAL A 103 -0.53 1.02 -21.09
C VAL A 103 0.44 2.16 -21.40
N LEU A 104 1.44 1.93 -22.24
CA LEU A 104 2.39 2.95 -22.66
C LEU A 104 1.80 3.93 -23.68
N GLU A 105 0.90 3.46 -24.54
CA GLU A 105 0.24 4.27 -25.56
C GLU A 105 -0.79 5.20 -24.94
N ILE A 106 -1.68 4.69 -24.07
CA ILE A 106 -2.71 5.52 -23.43
C ILE A 106 -2.11 6.67 -22.63
N GLN A 107 -0.95 6.46 -22.02
CA GLN A 107 -0.22 7.51 -21.29
C GLN A 107 0.30 8.64 -22.22
N LYS A 108 0.55 8.33 -23.50
CA LYS A 108 1.08 9.30 -24.47
C LYS A 108 -0.03 10.00 -25.26
N SER A 109 -1.04 9.26 -25.70
CA SER A 109 -2.01 9.75 -26.68
C SER A 109 -3.45 9.83 -26.15
N HIS A 110 -3.79 9.16 -25.05
CA HIS A 110 -5.18 9.04 -24.57
C HIS A 110 -5.31 9.37 -23.07
N PRO A 111 -5.18 10.65 -22.67
CA PRO A 111 -5.12 11.05 -21.26
C PRO A 111 -6.35 10.62 -20.43
N TRP A 112 -7.54 10.59 -21.04
CA TRP A 112 -8.77 10.16 -20.36
C TRP A 112 -8.79 8.65 -20.09
N GLN A 113 -8.31 7.83 -21.02
CA GLN A 113 -8.15 6.39 -20.82
C GLN A 113 -7.06 6.12 -19.78
N ALA A 114 -5.93 6.85 -19.83
CA ALA A 114 -4.87 6.75 -18.84
C ALA A 114 -5.36 7.10 -17.42
N PHE A 115 -6.16 8.15 -17.29
CA PHE A 115 -6.78 8.52 -16.01
C PHE A 115 -7.75 7.45 -15.51
N THR A 116 -8.58 6.89 -16.40
CA THR A 116 -9.49 5.78 -16.06
C THR A 116 -8.71 4.56 -15.60
N PHE A 117 -7.65 4.19 -16.33
CA PHE A 117 -6.74 3.10 -15.97
C PHE A 117 -6.09 3.33 -14.60
N PHE A 118 -5.63 4.54 -14.31
CA PHE A 118 -5.12 4.92 -12.99
C PHE A 118 -6.19 4.74 -11.89
N VAL A 119 -7.40 5.24 -12.11
CA VAL A 119 -8.48 5.14 -11.11
C VAL A 119 -8.85 3.69 -10.83
N ILE A 120 -9.02 2.87 -11.87
CA ILE A 120 -9.31 1.44 -11.74
C ILE A 120 -8.14 0.70 -11.11
N GLY A 121 -6.89 1.03 -11.45
CA GLY A 121 -5.70 0.40 -10.88
C GLY A 121 -5.59 0.62 -9.36
N ILE A 122 -5.80 1.85 -8.88
CA ILE A 122 -5.81 2.14 -7.44
C ILE A 122 -7.01 1.48 -6.73
N THR A 123 -8.17 1.41 -7.40
CA THR A 123 -9.35 0.72 -6.88
C THR A 123 -9.10 -0.77 -6.76
N PHE A 124 -8.54 -1.40 -7.80
CA PHE A 124 -8.11 -2.79 -7.83
C PHE A 124 -7.19 -3.13 -6.65
N MET A 125 -6.15 -2.32 -6.43
CA MET A 125 -5.24 -2.52 -5.30
C MET A 125 -5.97 -2.37 -3.96
N THR A 126 -6.87 -1.40 -3.85
CA THR A 126 -7.67 -1.19 -2.63
C THR A 126 -8.52 -2.40 -2.29
N VAL A 127 -9.25 -2.95 -3.26
CA VAL A 127 -10.13 -4.11 -3.06
C VAL A 127 -9.33 -5.40 -2.83
N LEU A 128 -8.22 -5.58 -3.54
CA LEU A 128 -7.32 -6.73 -3.37
C LEU A 128 -6.77 -6.79 -1.94
N PHE A 129 -6.16 -5.71 -1.45
CA PHE A 129 -5.61 -5.69 -0.10
C PHE A 129 -6.70 -5.78 0.98
N ASN A 130 -7.86 -5.15 0.79
CA ASN A 130 -8.95 -5.26 1.76
C ASN A 130 -9.57 -6.65 1.79
N MET A 131 -9.70 -7.31 0.64
CA MET A 131 -10.10 -8.72 0.55
C MET A 131 -9.11 -9.61 1.32
N PHE A 132 -7.80 -9.45 1.07
CA PHE A 132 -6.77 -10.18 1.78
C PHE A 132 -6.81 -9.94 3.30
N GLY A 133 -6.98 -8.69 3.73
CA GLY A 133 -7.12 -8.33 5.13
C GLY A 133 -8.34 -8.98 5.79
N ALA A 134 -9.49 -8.99 5.10
CA ALA A 134 -10.71 -9.61 5.59
C ALA A 134 -10.59 -11.14 5.68
N ILE A 135 -9.91 -11.78 4.72
CA ILE A 135 -9.60 -13.22 4.77
C ILE A 135 -8.67 -13.53 5.95
N MET A 136 -7.59 -12.76 6.14
CA MET A 136 -6.69 -12.97 7.29
C MET A 136 -7.42 -12.76 8.63
N GLN A 137 -8.32 -11.79 8.70
CA GLN A 137 -9.15 -11.57 9.88
C GLN A 137 -10.13 -12.73 10.10
N LEU A 138 -10.70 -13.31 9.04
CA LEU A 138 -11.56 -14.49 9.14
C LEU A 138 -10.78 -15.69 9.68
N ILE A 139 -9.59 -15.94 9.14
CA ILE A 139 -8.69 -17.00 9.62
C ILE A 139 -8.37 -16.79 11.10
N TYR A 140 -7.98 -15.57 11.50
CA TYR A 140 -7.75 -15.26 12.91
C TYR A 140 -8.99 -15.55 13.77
N CYS A 141 -10.16 -15.10 13.33
CA CYS A 141 -11.40 -15.26 14.07
C CYS A 141 -11.73 -16.73 14.32
N LEU A 142 -11.49 -17.60 13.32
CA LEU A 142 -11.71 -19.03 13.40
C LEU A 142 -10.65 -19.76 14.25
N VAL A 143 -9.37 -19.41 14.10
CA VAL A 143 -8.26 -20.11 14.75
C VAL A 143 -8.01 -19.64 16.18
N ALA A 144 -8.07 -18.33 16.43
CA ALA A 144 -7.69 -17.71 17.71
C ALA A 144 -8.79 -16.87 18.36
N GLY A 145 -9.74 -16.34 17.57
CA GLY A 145 -10.80 -15.46 18.06
C GLY A 145 -12.00 -16.17 18.68
N HIS A 146 -12.06 -17.51 18.57
CA HIS A 146 -13.21 -18.34 18.95
C HIS A 146 -14.52 -17.87 18.28
N GLY A 147 -14.45 -17.50 16.99
CA GLY A 147 -15.59 -17.11 16.16
C GLY A 147 -16.12 -15.70 16.39
N SER A 148 -15.55 -14.92 17.31
CA SER A 148 -15.97 -13.53 17.58
C SER A 148 -14.79 -12.57 17.64
N TYR A 149 -15.01 -11.32 17.23
CA TYR A 149 -13.97 -10.29 17.16
C TYR A 149 -14.52 -8.90 17.54
N ALA A 150 -13.64 -8.04 18.04
CA ALA A 150 -13.95 -6.65 18.35
C ALA A 150 -13.61 -5.76 17.16
N SER A 151 -14.61 -5.18 16.48
CA SER A 151 -14.46 -4.48 15.21
C SER A 151 -13.52 -3.27 15.26
N ASN A 152 -13.40 -2.64 16.44
CA ASN A 152 -12.48 -1.55 16.70
C ASN A 152 -11.00 -1.95 16.71
N GLU A 153 -10.68 -3.23 16.98
CA GLU A 153 -9.32 -3.76 16.92
C GLU A 153 -8.84 -3.99 15.49
N TRP A 154 -9.74 -4.03 14.51
CA TRP A 154 -9.38 -4.37 13.13
C TRP A 154 -9.25 -3.14 12.24
N ARG A 155 -8.41 -3.27 11.22
CA ARG A 155 -8.21 -2.21 10.23
C ARG A 155 -8.29 -2.78 8.83
N ASN A 156 -8.91 -2.01 7.95
CA ASN A 156 -8.74 -2.19 6.52
C ASN A 156 -7.26 -1.99 6.17
N LEU A 157 -6.76 -2.80 5.24
CA LEU A 157 -5.38 -2.71 4.78
C LEU A 157 -5.17 -1.51 3.85
N MET A 158 -6.24 -1.08 3.18
CA MET A 158 -6.33 0.13 2.37
C MET A 158 -7.56 0.95 2.78
N ASN A 159 -7.40 2.25 3.02
CA ASN A 159 -8.49 3.10 3.53
C ASN A 159 -8.79 4.28 2.61
N TYR A 160 -9.63 4.04 1.58
CA TYR A 160 -10.10 5.05 0.62
C TYR A 160 -8.99 6.02 0.16
N PRO A 161 -7.99 5.56 -0.62
CA PRO A 161 -6.84 6.38 -1.01
C PRO A 161 -7.20 7.71 -1.68
N PHE A 162 -8.26 7.75 -2.50
CA PHE A 162 -8.73 8.98 -3.16
C PHE A 162 -9.31 10.04 -2.21
N SER A 163 -9.61 9.68 -0.96
CA SER A 163 -10.10 10.63 0.05
C SER A 163 -8.96 11.35 0.79
N SER A 164 -7.70 11.07 0.44
CA SER A 164 -6.52 11.68 1.05
C SER A 164 -6.48 13.18 0.84
N THR A 165 -6.14 13.94 1.89
CA THR A 165 -5.97 15.41 1.79
C THR A 165 -4.50 15.84 1.85
N SER A 166 -3.57 14.91 1.97
CA SER A 166 -2.13 15.14 1.86
C SER A 166 -1.47 13.84 1.42
N LEU A 167 -0.26 13.95 0.89
CA LEU A 167 0.56 12.77 0.60
C LEU A 167 0.92 12.03 1.90
N GLU A 168 1.08 12.76 3.00
CA GLU A 168 1.25 12.16 4.34
C GLU A 168 0.08 11.24 4.71
N ASP A 169 -1.16 11.70 4.51
CA ASP A 169 -2.38 10.95 4.82
C ASP A 169 -2.50 9.73 3.91
N LEU A 170 -2.20 9.91 2.62
CA LEU A 170 -2.14 8.82 1.64
C LEU A 170 -1.19 7.71 2.11
N TRP A 171 0.09 8.03 2.32
CA TRP A 171 1.12 7.02 2.59
C TRP A 171 1.09 6.46 4.02
N SER A 172 0.71 7.26 5.02
CA SER A 172 0.83 6.86 6.43
C SER A 172 -0.44 6.21 6.99
N HIS A 173 -1.60 6.55 6.41
CA HIS A 173 -2.91 6.20 6.98
C HIS A 173 -3.82 5.44 6.02
N ARG A 174 -3.59 5.52 4.70
CA ARG A 174 -4.54 5.01 3.70
C ARG A 174 -3.98 3.97 2.77
N TRP A 175 -2.69 4.04 2.45
CA TRP A 175 -1.98 3.15 1.54
C TRP A 175 -1.22 2.05 2.30
N HIS A 176 -1.27 0.83 1.76
CA HIS A 176 -0.63 -0.41 2.22
C HIS A 176 -0.33 -0.49 3.74
N ARG A 177 -1.36 -0.34 4.58
CA ARG A 177 -1.20 -0.29 6.05
C ARG A 177 -0.61 -1.58 6.63
N ILE A 178 -0.70 -2.69 5.89
CA ILE A 178 -0.12 -3.98 6.25
C ILE A 178 1.39 -3.88 6.50
N PHE A 179 2.11 -3.07 5.71
CA PHE A 179 3.57 -2.97 5.80
C PHE A 179 4.05 -1.95 6.83
N ARG A 180 3.16 -1.16 7.43
CA ARG A 180 3.53 -0.06 8.35
C ARG A 180 4.42 -0.53 9.49
N VAL A 181 4.09 -1.66 10.12
CA VAL A 181 4.89 -2.20 11.24
C VAL A 181 6.30 -2.53 10.76
N ALA A 182 6.42 -3.21 9.62
CA ALA A 182 7.71 -3.59 9.04
C ALA A 182 8.55 -2.35 8.71
N TRP A 183 7.97 -1.34 8.05
CA TRP A 183 8.70 -0.11 7.70
C TRP A 183 9.11 0.74 8.91
N VAL A 184 8.24 0.81 9.92
CA VAL A 184 8.55 1.52 11.17
C VAL A 184 9.75 0.88 11.86
N SER A 185 9.77 -0.45 11.90
CA SER A 185 10.81 -1.22 12.57
C SER A 185 12.11 -1.28 11.78
N SER A 186 12.07 -1.56 10.48
CA SER A 186 13.29 -1.81 9.69
C SER A 186 13.95 -0.54 9.15
N ALA A 187 13.20 0.54 8.93
CA ALA A 187 13.71 1.75 8.28
C ALA A 187 13.56 3.00 9.15
N PHE A 188 12.35 3.27 9.66
CA PHE A 188 12.10 4.51 10.40
C PHE A 188 12.88 4.57 11.72
N LYS A 189 12.68 3.60 12.62
CA LYS A 189 13.27 3.62 13.96
C LYS A 189 14.81 3.61 13.91
N PRO A 190 15.49 2.78 13.10
CA PRO A 190 16.94 2.76 13.04
C PRO A 190 17.54 4.12 12.68
N VAL A 191 16.98 4.78 11.66
CA VAL A 191 17.45 6.10 11.24
C VAL A 191 17.10 7.16 12.28
N TYR A 192 15.87 7.15 12.81
CA TYR A 192 15.47 8.09 13.85
C TYR A 192 16.41 8.03 15.06
N TYR A 193 16.62 6.85 15.64
CA TYR A 193 17.45 6.71 16.84
C TYR A 193 18.93 6.97 16.57
N SER A 194 19.46 6.57 15.41
CA SER A 194 20.84 6.89 15.01
C SER A 194 21.07 8.40 14.96
N ILE A 195 20.18 9.16 14.31
CA ILE A 195 20.28 10.62 14.25
C ILE A 195 20.11 11.23 15.64
N ARG A 196 19.18 10.73 16.46
CA ARG A 196 19.01 11.19 17.84
C ARG A 196 20.24 10.93 18.71
N GLN A 197 20.97 9.83 18.47
CA GLN A 197 22.21 9.52 19.17
C GLN A 197 23.35 10.44 18.72
N ILE A 198 23.55 10.60 17.41
CA ILE A 198 24.59 11.49 16.84
C ILE A 198 24.40 12.95 17.29
N THR A 199 23.14 13.38 17.42
CA THR A 199 22.79 14.76 17.83
C THR A 199 22.66 14.92 19.35
N ASN A 200 23.16 13.97 20.15
CA ASN A 200 23.09 13.98 21.63
C ASN A 200 21.67 14.26 22.17
N LYS A 201 20.66 13.73 21.48
CA LYS A 201 19.23 13.89 21.77
C LYS A 201 18.77 15.36 21.87
N SER A 202 19.50 16.29 21.25
CA SER A 202 19.13 17.72 21.26
C SER A 202 17.74 17.95 20.68
N PRO A 203 16.85 18.72 21.34
CA PRO A 203 15.48 18.94 20.87
C PRO A 203 15.44 19.64 19.52
N LYS A 204 16.45 20.46 19.19
CA LYS A 204 16.56 21.20 17.91
C LYS A 204 16.55 20.28 16.69
N PHE A 205 17.11 19.07 16.80
CA PHE A 205 17.22 18.13 15.69
C PHE A 205 16.11 17.08 15.66
N LYS A 206 15.09 17.18 16.53
CA LYS A 206 13.98 16.20 16.57
C LYS A 206 13.22 16.14 15.24
N HIS A 207 12.88 17.29 14.66
CA HIS A 207 12.15 17.35 13.39
C HIS A 207 13.00 16.84 12.23
N LEU A 208 14.30 17.14 12.22
CA LEU A 208 15.24 16.59 11.24
C LEU A 208 15.32 15.07 11.33
N ALA A 209 15.44 14.51 12.55
CA ALA A 209 15.46 13.06 12.75
C ALA A 209 14.19 12.39 12.22
N ILE A 210 13.01 13.00 12.46
CA ILE A 210 11.73 12.50 11.92
C ILE A 210 11.69 12.61 10.39
N ALA A 211 12.17 13.71 9.81
CA ALA A 211 12.19 13.90 8.36
C ALA A 211 13.09 12.86 7.67
N LEU A 212 14.32 12.67 8.16
CA LEU A 212 15.26 11.66 7.65
C LEU A 212 14.73 10.24 7.84
N ALA A 213 14.11 9.94 8.97
CA ALA A 213 13.49 8.64 9.21
C ALA A 213 12.31 8.36 8.26
N ASN A 214 11.49 9.37 7.94
CA ASN A 214 10.45 9.23 6.92
C ASN A 214 11.07 8.97 5.54
N LEU A 215 12.09 9.75 5.14
CA LEU A 215 12.78 9.55 3.87
C LEU A 215 13.40 8.15 3.77
N ALA A 216 13.97 7.64 4.86
CA ALA A 216 14.52 6.28 4.89
C ALA A 216 13.47 5.20 4.59
N VAL A 217 12.23 5.37 5.04
CA VAL A 217 11.12 4.46 4.70
C VAL A 217 10.83 4.49 3.21
N PHE A 218 10.80 5.68 2.59
CA PHE A 218 10.58 5.80 1.15
C PHE A 218 11.74 5.22 0.33
N VAL A 219 12.99 5.46 0.74
CA VAL A 219 14.16 4.84 0.13
C VAL A 219 14.10 3.32 0.23
N ALA A 220 13.80 2.78 1.42
CA ALA A 220 13.67 1.34 1.62
C ALA A 220 12.56 0.75 0.73
N SER A 221 11.41 1.42 0.65
CA SER A 221 10.32 1.02 -0.25
C SER A 221 10.76 1.07 -1.72
N GLY A 222 11.50 2.10 -2.13
CA GLY A 222 12.07 2.22 -3.48
C GLY A 222 13.01 1.06 -3.82
N ILE A 223 13.94 0.72 -2.93
CA ILE A 223 14.84 -0.43 -3.11
C ILE A 223 14.04 -1.73 -3.29
N THR A 224 13.01 -1.95 -2.48
CA THR A 224 12.17 -3.13 -2.59
C THR A 224 11.47 -3.20 -3.95
N HIS A 225 10.94 -2.08 -4.45
CA HIS A 225 10.26 -2.07 -5.74
C HIS A 225 11.24 -2.20 -6.91
N GLU A 226 12.42 -1.58 -6.86
CA GLU A 226 13.50 -1.84 -7.85
C GLU A 226 13.87 -3.33 -7.88
N TYR A 227 13.99 -3.97 -6.71
CA TYR A 227 14.29 -5.40 -6.62
C TYR A 227 13.17 -6.26 -7.20
N ILE A 228 11.90 -5.96 -6.90
CA ILE A 228 10.74 -6.65 -7.48
C ILE A 228 10.77 -6.52 -9.00
N VAL A 229 10.97 -5.31 -9.52
CA VAL A 229 11.05 -5.09 -10.97
C VAL A 229 12.21 -5.87 -11.57
N LEU A 230 13.40 -5.82 -10.97
CA LEU A 230 14.56 -6.56 -11.44
C LEU A 230 14.29 -8.07 -11.51
N CYS A 231 13.72 -8.65 -10.45
CA CYS A 231 13.42 -10.08 -10.38
C CYS A 231 12.43 -10.53 -11.46
N ASN A 232 11.53 -9.65 -11.89
CA ASN A 232 10.42 -10.03 -12.78
C ASN A 232 10.62 -9.59 -14.24
N ALA A 233 11.20 -8.42 -14.47
CA ALA A 233 11.58 -7.95 -15.80
C ALA A 233 12.88 -8.61 -16.29
N GLY A 234 13.71 -9.12 -15.37
CA GLY A 234 15.05 -9.61 -15.65
C GLY A 234 16.07 -8.49 -15.82
N TRP A 235 17.36 -8.84 -15.68
CA TRP A 235 18.47 -7.89 -15.65
C TRP A 235 18.54 -6.97 -16.88
N THR A 236 18.38 -7.53 -18.08
CA THR A 236 18.52 -6.78 -19.34
C THR A 236 17.44 -5.71 -19.49
N LEU A 237 16.18 -6.07 -19.30
CA LEU A 237 15.07 -5.12 -19.48
C LEU A 237 15.07 -4.07 -18.35
N TYR A 238 15.39 -4.50 -17.12
CA TYR A 238 15.55 -3.61 -15.98
C TYR A 238 16.60 -2.52 -16.26
N THR A 239 17.83 -2.90 -16.59
CA THR A 239 18.95 -1.94 -16.78
C THR A 239 18.72 -0.99 -17.95
N GLN A 240 18.07 -1.44 -19.03
CA GLN A 240 17.83 -0.62 -20.21
C GLN A 240 16.66 0.35 -20.06
N ARG A 241 15.64 0.00 -19.27
CA ARG A 241 14.36 0.72 -19.30
C ARG A 241 13.82 1.17 -17.95
N TYR A 242 14.05 0.44 -16.87
CA TYR A 242 13.35 0.67 -15.60
C TYR A 242 14.25 1.06 -14.44
N MET A 243 15.57 0.88 -14.56
CA MET A 243 16.53 1.15 -13.51
C MET A 243 16.37 2.57 -12.94
N GLY A 244 16.07 2.65 -11.65
CA GLY A 244 15.96 3.90 -10.91
C GLY A 244 14.58 4.58 -10.98
N GLN A 245 13.62 4.07 -11.76
CA GLN A 245 12.29 4.69 -11.88
C GLN A 245 11.49 4.54 -10.58
N GLU A 246 11.53 3.36 -9.95
CA GLU A 246 10.84 3.10 -8.69
C GLU A 246 11.48 3.91 -7.56
N MET A 247 12.81 3.96 -7.52
CA MET A 247 13.55 4.78 -6.57
C MET A 247 13.17 6.26 -6.72
N ALA A 248 13.15 6.78 -7.95
CA ALA A 248 12.76 8.16 -8.22
C ALA A 248 11.33 8.44 -7.77
N PHE A 249 10.38 7.54 -8.06
CA PHE A 249 8.99 7.62 -7.61
C PHE A 249 8.90 7.73 -6.08
N PHE A 250 9.47 6.77 -5.35
CA PHE A 250 9.33 6.75 -3.88
C PHE A 250 10.08 7.91 -3.22
N VAL A 251 11.30 8.24 -3.66
CA VAL A 251 12.08 9.36 -3.09
C VAL A 251 11.38 10.68 -3.33
N LEU A 252 10.84 10.93 -4.53
CA LEU A 252 10.07 12.14 -4.82
C LEU A 252 8.87 12.26 -3.88
N HIS A 253 8.08 11.19 -3.73
CA HIS A 253 6.95 11.19 -2.79
C HIS A 253 7.39 11.42 -1.34
N GLY A 254 8.51 10.85 -0.91
CA GLY A 254 9.07 11.06 0.42
C GLY A 254 9.49 12.51 0.67
N VAL A 255 10.16 13.13 -0.31
CA VAL A 255 10.53 14.55 -0.25
C VAL A 255 9.27 15.42 -0.19
N LEU A 256 8.27 15.15 -1.04
CA LEU A 256 7.01 15.90 -1.04
C LEU A 256 6.27 15.78 0.30
N VAL A 257 6.28 14.62 0.96
CA VAL A 257 5.72 14.46 2.32
C VAL A 257 6.47 15.32 3.35
N VAL A 258 7.80 15.39 3.28
CA VAL A 258 8.60 16.24 4.17
C VAL A 258 8.32 17.72 3.90
N VAL A 259 8.22 18.12 2.64
CA VAL A 259 7.87 19.48 2.23
C VAL A 259 6.48 19.84 2.73
N GLU A 260 5.46 19.00 2.52
CA GLU A 260 4.10 19.21 3.04
C GLU A 260 4.09 19.41 4.56
N LYS A 261 4.80 18.56 5.32
CA LYS A 261 4.89 18.69 6.78
C LYS A 261 5.56 19.99 7.21
N THR A 262 6.60 20.39 6.50
CA THR A 262 7.33 21.63 6.76
C THR A 262 6.46 22.84 6.45
N MET A 263 5.79 22.85 5.30
CA MET A 263 4.81 23.89 4.93
C MET A 263 3.68 23.97 5.95
N ALA A 264 3.11 22.83 6.37
CA ALA A 264 2.06 22.81 7.39
C ALA A 264 2.55 23.41 8.71
N PHE A 265 3.78 23.12 9.13
CA PHE A 265 4.36 23.69 10.34
C PHE A 265 4.44 25.23 10.29
N PHE A 266 4.79 25.81 9.14
CA PHE A 266 4.87 27.27 8.98
C PHE A 266 3.51 27.93 8.71
N LEU A 267 2.63 27.29 7.94
CA LEU A 267 1.37 27.89 7.47
C LEU A 267 0.19 27.68 8.44
N GLN A 268 0.14 26.57 9.18
CA GLN A 268 -0.97 26.31 10.11
C GLN A 268 -1.14 27.39 11.19
N PRO A 269 -0.06 27.96 11.77
CA PRO A 269 -0.19 29.07 12.72
C PRO A 269 -0.69 30.38 12.07
N MET A 270 -0.48 30.56 10.76
CA MET A 270 -0.82 31.80 10.04
C MET A 270 -2.24 31.79 9.46
N LEU A 271 -2.82 30.61 9.22
CA LEU A 271 -4.11 30.48 8.56
C LEU A 271 -5.25 30.24 9.56
N PRO A 272 -6.36 31.00 9.47
CA PRO A 272 -7.55 30.74 10.28
C PRO A 272 -8.06 29.30 10.10
N THR A 273 -8.51 28.66 11.19
CA THR A 273 -9.06 27.30 11.14
C THR A 273 -10.26 27.18 10.20
N SER A 274 -11.05 28.24 10.06
CA SER A 274 -12.17 28.32 9.11
C SER A 274 -11.72 28.11 7.65
N VAL A 275 -10.57 28.68 7.28
CA VAL A 275 -10.00 28.54 5.94
C VAL A 275 -9.47 27.12 5.74
N THR A 276 -8.65 26.63 6.68
CA THR A 276 -8.02 25.30 6.56
C THR A 276 -9.03 24.14 6.57
N GLN A 277 -10.18 24.32 7.22
CA GLN A 277 -11.26 23.34 7.25
C GLN A 277 -12.33 23.53 6.17
N SER A 278 -12.24 24.59 5.37
CA SER A 278 -13.22 24.89 4.33
C SER A 278 -13.32 23.74 3.31
N PRO A 279 -14.54 23.45 2.78
CA PRO A 279 -14.72 22.41 1.78
C PRO A 279 -13.86 22.61 0.51
N ILE A 280 -13.67 23.86 0.10
CA ILE A 280 -12.87 24.23 -1.08
C ILE A 280 -11.39 23.87 -0.85
N VAL A 281 -10.82 24.21 0.31
CA VAL A 281 -9.43 23.85 0.62
C VAL A 281 -9.26 22.33 0.72
N LYS A 282 -10.22 21.62 1.32
CA LYS A 282 -10.20 20.14 1.36
C LYS A 282 -10.26 19.52 -0.03
N LEU A 283 -11.11 20.06 -0.92
CA LEU A 283 -11.20 19.60 -2.30
C LEU A 283 -9.90 19.89 -3.07
N ALA A 284 -9.35 21.10 -2.97
CA ALA A 284 -8.08 21.46 -3.61
C ALA A 284 -6.93 20.56 -3.15
N ARG A 285 -6.88 20.23 -1.86
CA ARG A 285 -5.92 19.29 -1.29
C ARG A 285 -6.09 17.85 -1.83
N ARG A 286 -7.33 17.38 -2.02
CA ARG A 286 -7.59 16.08 -2.66
C ARG A 286 -7.16 16.07 -4.12
N VAL A 287 -7.51 17.12 -4.87
CA VAL A 287 -7.09 17.29 -6.27
C VAL A 287 -5.57 17.29 -6.37
N TYR A 288 -4.87 17.99 -5.47
CA TYR A 288 -3.41 17.96 -5.39
C TYR A 288 -2.86 16.54 -5.21
N VAL A 289 -3.38 15.77 -4.24
CA VAL A 289 -2.91 14.40 -4.01
C VAL A 289 -3.16 13.51 -5.23
N ILE A 290 -4.38 13.56 -5.80
CA ILE A 290 -4.74 12.81 -7.01
C ILE A 290 -3.85 13.19 -8.18
N TYR A 291 -3.61 14.49 -8.38
CA TYR A 291 -2.77 15.00 -9.46
C TYR A 291 -1.34 14.49 -9.32
N ILE A 292 -0.71 14.65 -8.14
CA ILE A 292 0.65 14.15 -7.91
C ILE A 292 0.71 12.64 -8.12
N SER A 293 -0.23 11.88 -7.55
CA SER A 293 -0.28 10.43 -7.75
C SER A 293 -0.47 10.04 -9.21
N TYR A 294 -1.26 10.77 -9.98
CA TYR A 294 -1.51 10.49 -11.39
C TYR A 294 -0.27 10.78 -12.26
N ILE A 295 0.39 11.93 -12.08
CA ILE A 295 1.55 12.29 -12.91
C ILE A 295 2.78 11.42 -12.63
N THR A 296 2.92 10.89 -11.40
CA THR A 296 4.03 9.99 -11.04
C THR A 296 3.67 8.52 -11.29
N PHE A 297 2.39 8.20 -11.50
CA PHE A 297 1.94 6.82 -11.75
C PHE A 297 2.66 6.11 -12.90
N PRO A 298 2.97 6.75 -14.05
CA PRO A 298 3.76 6.13 -15.11
C PRO A 298 5.11 5.59 -14.65
N TRP A 299 5.81 6.27 -13.74
CA TRP A 299 7.12 5.82 -13.25
C TRP A 299 7.02 4.54 -12.42
N PHE A 300 5.87 4.33 -11.80
CA PHE A 300 5.56 3.12 -11.07
C PHE A 300 5.03 2.05 -12.04
N ILE A 301 3.87 2.28 -12.67
CA ILE A 301 3.14 1.22 -13.37
C ILE A 301 3.84 0.67 -14.61
N ASN A 302 4.73 1.44 -15.25
CA ASN A 302 5.38 1.01 -16.50
C ASN A 302 6.36 -0.13 -16.30
N SER A 303 6.99 -0.21 -15.14
CA SER A 303 7.85 -1.35 -14.77
C SER A 303 6.99 -2.60 -14.49
N PHE A 304 5.71 -2.40 -14.14
CA PHE A 304 4.71 -3.43 -13.86
C PHE A 304 3.85 -3.82 -15.09
N ALA A 305 4.01 -3.17 -16.24
CA ALA A 305 3.23 -3.51 -17.43
C ALA A 305 3.75 -4.76 -18.17
N PRO A 306 5.07 -4.99 -18.35
CA PRO A 306 5.62 -6.05 -19.21
C PRO A 306 5.40 -7.48 -18.69
N TRP A 307 5.53 -7.70 -17.39
CA TRP A 307 5.35 -9.02 -16.75
C TRP A 307 3.87 -9.47 -16.67
N GLY A 308 2.92 -8.67 -17.16
CA GLY A 308 1.52 -9.08 -17.22
C GLY A 308 0.92 -9.37 -15.85
N LEU A 309 1.24 -8.60 -14.81
CA LEU A 309 0.66 -8.76 -13.46
C LEU A 309 -0.87 -8.89 -13.51
N PHE A 310 -1.51 -8.10 -14.35
CA PHE A 310 -2.96 -8.13 -14.52
C PHE A 310 -3.47 -9.37 -15.27
N LYS A 311 -2.59 -10.08 -15.99
CA LYS A 311 -2.89 -11.26 -16.80
C LYS A 311 -2.69 -12.58 -16.06
N LEU A 312 -2.21 -12.56 -14.81
CA LEU A 312 -2.14 -13.76 -14.00
C LEU A 312 -3.52 -14.45 -13.95
N SER A 313 -3.53 -15.78 -13.97
CA SER A 313 -4.76 -16.56 -13.86
C SER A 313 -5.50 -16.13 -12.59
N SER A 314 -6.63 -15.45 -12.77
CA SER A 314 -7.48 -14.98 -11.68
C SER A 314 -8.83 -15.63 -11.85
N PHE A 315 -9.44 -16.02 -10.73
CA PHE A 315 -10.81 -16.50 -10.73
C PHE A 315 -11.75 -15.31 -10.97
N THR A 316 -12.29 -15.22 -12.18
CA THR A 316 -13.14 -14.10 -12.64
C THR A 316 -14.51 -14.60 -13.13
N PRO A 317 -15.42 -14.97 -12.21
CA PRO A 317 -16.73 -15.51 -12.59
C PRO A 317 -17.57 -14.55 -13.46
N LEU A 318 -17.40 -13.23 -13.29
CA LEU A 318 -18.07 -12.23 -14.14
C LEU A 318 -17.38 -11.97 -15.46
N GLY A 319 -16.13 -12.46 -15.65
CA GLY A 319 -15.35 -12.23 -16.86
C GLY A 319 -16.13 -12.48 -18.15
N PRO A 320 -16.72 -13.68 -18.36
CA PRO A 320 -17.50 -13.96 -19.57
C PRO A 320 -18.72 -13.05 -19.75
N VAL A 321 -19.37 -12.64 -18.67
CA VAL A 321 -20.54 -11.74 -18.73
C VAL A 321 -20.12 -10.32 -19.12
N LEU A 322 -19.02 -9.84 -18.54
CA LEU A 322 -18.45 -8.53 -18.85
C LEU A 322 -17.93 -8.47 -20.29
N ASP A 323 -17.23 -9.52 -20.74
CA ASP A 323 -16.74 -9.63 -22.12
C ASP A 323 -17.89 -9.57 -23.13
N ASN A 324 -18.96 -10.35 -22.90
CA ASN A 324 -20.16 -10.33 -23.75
C ASN A 324 -20.86 -8.96 -23.74
N TYR A 325 -20.94 -8.31 -22.58
CA TYR A 325 -21.55 -6.98 -22.45
C TYR A 325 -20.73 -5.91 -23.19
N LEU A 326 -19.41 -5.96 -23.09
CA LEU A 326 -18.49 -5.06 -23.80
C LEU A 326 -18.57 -5.28 -25.31
N ALA A 327 -18.60 -6.53 -25.77
CA ALA A 327 -18.78 -6.87 -27.19
C ALA A 327 -20.14 -6.36 -27.73
N ALA A 328 -21.20 -6.42 -26.92
CA ALA A 328 -22.52 -5.90 -27.28
C ALA A 328 -22.61 -4.36 -27.23
N THR A 329 -21.62 -3.66 -26.65
CA THR A 329 -21.66 -2.21 -26.44
C THR A 329 -20.45 -1.51 -27.08
N PRO A 330 -20.44 -1.27 -28.41
CA PRO A 330 -19.28 -0.73 -29.12
C PRO A 330 -18.74 0.59 -28.57
N TYR A 331 -19.62 1.44 -28.02
CA TYR A 331 -19.23 2.71 -27.40
C TYR A 331 -18.29 2.54 -26.20
N LEU A 332 -18.36 1.41 -25.47
CA LEU A 332 -17.50 1.17 -24.31
C LEU A 332 -16.11 0.65 -24.70
N LEU A 333 -15.96 0.08 -25.90
CA LEU A 333 -14.70 -0.48 -26.37
C LEU A 333 -13.57 0.56 -26.42
N GLN A 334 -13.92 1.82 -26.67
CA GLN A 334 -12.95 2.93 -26.65
C GLN A 334 -12.34 3.20 -25.27
N TYR A 335 -12.82 2.58 -24.19
CA TYR A 335 -12.26 2.74 -22.85
C TYR A 335 -11.44 1.53 -22.40
N CYS A 336 -11.33 0.50 -23.25
CA CYS A 336 -10.65 -0.74 -22.93
C CYS A 336 -9.38 -0.90 -23.77
N GLY A 337 -8.52 -1.83 -23.36
CA GLY A 337 -7.32 -2.17 -24.11
C GLY A 337 -7.60 -3.10 -25.30
N SER A 338 -6.54 -3.41 -26.05
CA SER A 338 -6.61 -4.14 -27.33
C SER A 338 -6.91 -5.64 -27.18
N LEU A 339 -6.91 -6.21 -25.97
CA LEU A 339 -7.18 -7.63 -25.72
C LEU A 339 -8.65 -7.97 -25.52
N ILE A 340 -9.58 -7.02 -25.71
CA ILE A 340 -11.00 -7.39 -25.74
C ILE A 340 -11.21 -8.46 -26.81
N LYS A 341 -11.75 -9.60 -26.37
CA LYS A 341 -12.22 -10.64 -27.27
C LYS A 341 -13.56 -10.17 -27.84
N LEU A 342 -13.54 -9.75 -29.10
CA LEU A 342 -14.74 -9.50 -29.89
C LEU A 342 -15.36 -10.81 -30.36
#